data_AF-A0A931QQ46-F1
#
_entry.id   AF-A0A931QQ46-F1
#
_cell.length_a   1.000
_cell.length_b   1.000
_cell.length_c   1.000
_cell.angle_alpha   90.00
_cell.angle_beta   90.00
_cell.angle_gamma   90.00
#
_symmetry.space_group_name_H-M   'P 1'
#
loop_
_entity.id
_entity.type
_entity.pdbx_description
1 polymer ?
#
loop_
_entity_poly.entity_id
_entity_poly.type
_entity_poly.pdbx_seq_one_letter_code
_entity_poly.pdbx_strand_id
1 'polypeptide(L)'
;MDLYQNRYRIESARLKEWDYSNPWWYFVTINTKDHKEYFGNVVNEEMILNDLGTVASKCWQEIPIHFPNTELDYFIILPNHLHGIVIINPLENKNVEAPYMASLRPLGYIIGKYKAAAKRWANKNNRSFFAWQSRFYDRIIRNEKELFNIRKYIEQNPLKWELEKSGTGNIYDL
;
A
#
# COMPACT_ATOMS: atom_id res chain seq x y z
N MET A 1 -15.99 -7.15 27.84
CA MET A 1 -14.88 -7.33 26.87
C MET A 1 -15.21 -8.62 26.16
N ASP A 2 -15.78 -8.54 24.97
CA ASP A 2 -16.54 -9.69 24.43
C ASP A 2 -15.69 -10.48 23.44
N LEU A 3 -15.47 -11.74 23.81
CA LEU A 3 -14.81 -12.77 23.03
C LEU A 3 -15.78 -13.29 21.96
N TYR A 4 -15.46 -13.05 20.68
CA TYR A 4 -16.03 -13.81 19.58
C TYR A 4 -14.93 -14.70 18.98
N GLN A 5 -15.07 -16.03 19.13
CA GLN A 5 -14.20 -17.08 18.59
C GLN A 5 -12.73 -17.13 19.08
N ASN A 6 -12.44 -16.94 20.37
CA ASN A 6 -11.11 -17.22 20.96
C ASN A 6 -9.90 -16.60 20.20
N ARG A 7 -10.11 -15.45 19.55
CA ARG A 7 -9.05 -14.67 18.91
C ARG A 7 -9.14 -13.25 19.42
N TYR A 8 -8.03 -12.73 19.95
CA TYR A 8 -7.90 -11.32 20.26
C TYR A 8 -8.20 -10.51 19.00
N ARG A 9 -9.27 -9.70 19.01
CA ARG A 9 -9.53 -8.75 17.93
C ARG A 9 -8.50 -7.64 18.06
N ILE A 10 -7.46 -7.67 17.22
CA ILE A 10 -6.48 -6.59 17.14
C ILE A 10 -7.25 -5.32 16.76
N GLU A 11 -7.21 -4.32 17.64
CA GLU A 11 -7.90 -3.06 17.45
C GLU A 11 -7.42 -2.36 16.17
N SER A 12 -8.29 -1.63 15.49
CA SER A 12 -7.91 -0.95 14.26
C SER A 12 -7.10 0.30 14.53
N ALA A 13 -5.94 0.40 13.89
CA ALA A 13 -5.17 1.65 13.82
C ALA A 13 -5.86 2.71 12.94
N ARG A 14 -6.96 2.35 12.27
CA ARG A 14 -7.77 3.28 11.48
C ARG A 14 -8.47 4.30 12.38
N LEU A 15 -8.60 5.51 11.86
CA LEU A 15 -9.41 6.55 12.50
C LEU A 15 -10.86 6.08 12.57
N LYS A 16 -11.34 5.79 13.79
CA LYS A 16 -12.62 5.08 14.04
C LYS A 16 -13.84 5.80 13.46
N GLU A 17 -13.77 7.13 13.37
CA GLU A 17 -14.87 8.00 12.92
C GLU A 17 -14.77 8.37 11.44
N TRP A 18 -13.81 7.80 10.70
CA TRP A 18 -13.63 8.08 9.28
C TRP A 18 -14.14 6.96 8.38
N ASP A 19 -14.96 7.32 7.39
CA ASP A 19 -15.31 6.41 6.31
C ASP A 19 -14.20 6.41 5.25
N TYR A 20 -13.48 5.31 5.16
CA TYR A 20 -12.39 5.10 4.20
C TYR A 20 -12.85 4.84 2.75
N SER A 21 -14.14 5.01 2.47
CA SER A 21 -14.67 5.20 1.12
C SER A 21 -14.75 6.67 0.69
N ASN A 22 -14.57 7.61 1.62
CA ASN A 22 -14.63 9.04 1.32
C ASN A 22 -13.56 9.44 0.29
N PRO A 23 -13.90 10.31 -0.67
CA PRO A 23 -12.92 10.92 -1.53
C PRO A 23 -11.87 11.68 -0.72
N TRP A 24 -10.62 11.24 -0.81
CA TRP A 24 -9.49 11.82 -0.08
C TRP A 24 -8.17 11.22 -0.54
N TRP A 25 -7.06 11.70 0.03
CA TRP A 25 -5.72 11.19 -0.18
C TRP A 25 -5.30 10.26 0.97
N TYR A 26 -4.87 9.05 0.64
CA TYR A 26 -4.50 8.03 1.60
C TYR A 26 -3.07 7.57 1.35
N PHE A 27 -2.19 7.76 2.34
CA PHE A 27 -0.91 7.08 2.38
C PHE A 27 -1.10 5.68 2.95
N VAL A 28 -0.44 4.68 2.36
CA VAL A 28 -0.47 3.29 2.83
C VAL A 28 0.92 2.67 2.92
N THR A 29 1.09 1.79 3.90
CA THR A 29 2.25 0.89 4.00
C THR A 29 1.77 -0.56 4.01
N ILE A 30 2.23 -1.36 3.06
CA ILE A 30 1.83 -2.76 2.88
C ILE A 30 3.04 -3.66 3.05
N ASN A 31 3.13 -4.30 4.21
CA ASN A 31 4.26 -5.17 4.54
C ASN A 31 4.04 -6.61 4.08
N THR A 32 5.12 -7.25 3.67
CA THR A 32 5.22 -8.71 3.58
C THR A 32 5.15 -9.33 4.98
N LYS A 33 4.70 -10.59 5.03
CA LYS A 33 4.63 -11.34 6.28
C LYS A 33 6.03 -11.48 6.88
N ASP A 34 6.13 -11.20 8.18
CA ASP A 34 7.36 -11.26 8.96
C ASP A 34 8.51 -10.40 8.38
N HIS A 35 8.17 -9.35 7.62
CA HIS A 35 9.13 -8.44 6.99
C HIS A 35 10.16 -9.16 6.07
N LYS A 36 9.75 -10.28 5.46
CA LYS A 36 10.59 -11.05 4.54
C LYS A 36 10.79 -10.34 3.20
N GLU A 37 12.04 -10.34 2.76
CA GLU A 37 12.46 -9.64 1.54
C GLU A 37 12.12 -10.47 0.29
N TYR A 38 10.97 -10.16 -0.32
CA TYR A 38 10.43 -10.91 -1.45
C TYR A 38 10.53 -10.19 -2.79
N PHE A 39 10.71 -8.86 -2.79
CA PHE A 39 10.52 -8.05 -3.98
C PHE A 39 11.80 -7.67 -4.73
N GLY A 40 12.97 -7.98 -4.17
CA GLY A 40 14.27 -7.63 -4.74
C GLY A 40 15.20 -7.10 -3.66
N ASN A 41 16.18 -6.30 -4.07
CA ASN A 41 17.18 -5.72 -3.17
C ASN A 41 17.36 -4.24 -3.47
N VAL A 42 17.82 -3.47 -2.49
CA VAL A 42 18.31 -2.11 -2.72
C VAL A 42 19.82 -2.18 -2.92
N VAL A 43 20.32 -1.54 -3.98
CA VAL A 43 21.76 -1.46 -4.32
C VAL A 43 22.05 -0.05 -4.81
N ASN A 44 23.02 0.63 -4.16
CA ASN A 44 23.41 2.00 -4.48
C ASN A 44 22.20 2.95 -4.47
N GLU A 45 21.43 2.92 -3.38
CA GLU A 45 20.24 3.76 -3.17
C GLU A 45 19.12 3.53 -4.20
N GLU A 46 19.17 2.44 -4.97
CA GLU A 46 18.17 2.10 -5.98
C GLU A 46 17.51 0.75 -5.69
N MET A 47 16.18 0.70 -5.80
CA MET A 47 15.45 -0.56 -5.71
C MET A 47 15.59 -1.36 -7.00
N ILE A 48 16.21 -2.53 -6.92
CA ILE A 48 16.28 -3.51 -8.00
C ILE A 48 15.21 -4.59 -7.80
N LEU A 49 14.13 -4.49 -8.57
CA LEU A 49 13.00 -5.42 -8.50
C LEU A 49 13.35 -6.78 -9.12
N ASN A 50 12.89 -7.86 -8.47
CA ASN A 50 12.81 -9.19 -9.08
C ASN A 50 11.44 -9.39 -9.76
N ASP A 51 11.14 -10.58 -10.28
CA ASP A 51 9.85 -10.85 -10.94
C ASP A 51 8.63 -10.53 -10.07
N LEU A 52 8.67 -10.92 -8.80
CA LEU A 52 7.56 -10.72 -7.87
C LEU A 52 7.42 -9.23 -7.52
N GLY A 53 8.53 -8.52 -7.34
CA GLY A 53 8.53 -7.06 -7.16
C GLY A 53 7.99 -6.33 -8.39
N THR A 54 8.38 -6.75 -9.59
CA THR A 54 7.89 -6.21 -10.87
C THR A 54 6.38 -6.41 -11.01
N VAL A 55 5.88 -7.60 -10.65
CA VAL A 55 4.44 -7.89 -10.67
C VAL A 55 3.70 -7.08 -9.62
N ALA A 56 4.25 -6.93 -8.41
CA ALA A 56 3.68 -6.06 -7.40
C ALA A 56 3.60 -4.60 -7.90
N SER A 57 4.64 -4.10 -8.56
CA SER A 57 4.64 -2.75 -9.15
C SER A 57 3.56 -2.60 -10.21
N LYS A 58 3.48 -3.57 -11.14
CA LYS A 58 2.45 -3.60 -12.17
C LYS A 58 1.03 -3.64 -11.58
N CYS A 59 0.76 -4.55 -10.65
CA CYS A 59 -0.55 -4.64 -10.00
C CYS A 59 -0.91 -3.37 -9.23
N TRP A 60 0.07 -2.66 -8.68
CA TRP A 60 -0.15 -1.36 -8.07
C TRP A 60 -0.58 -0.34 -9.12
N GLN A 61 0.17 -0.18 -10.21
CA GLN A 61 -0.14 0.74 -11.31
C GLN A 61 -1.48 0.44 -12.02
N GLU A 62 -1.95 -0.81 -11.97
CA GLU A 62 -3.25 -1.22 -12.53
C GLU A 62 -4.45 -0.88 -11.62
N ILE A 63 -4.24 -0.34 -10.41
CA ILE A 63 -5.32 0.04 -9.49
C ILE A 63 -6.36 0.97 -10.18
N PRO A 64 -5.99 2.09 -10.83
CA PRO A 64 -6.94 2.97 -11.53
C PRO A 64 -7.73 2.28 -12.66
N ILE A 65 -7.16 1.24 -13.28
CA ILE A 65 -7.84 0.48 -14.34
C ILE A 65 -9.00 -0.34 -13.75
N HIS A 66 -8.80 -0.91 -12.56
CA HIS A 66 -9.80 -1.70 -11.85
C HIS A 66 -10.76 -0.87 -10.99
N PHE A 67 -10.31 0.32 -10.58
CA PHE A 67 -11.06 1.25 -9.74
C PHE A 67 -10.99 2.65 -10.37
N PRO A 68 -11.85 2.95 -11.36
CA PRO A 68 -11.77 4.19 -12.15
C PRO A 68 -11.93 5.49 -11.36
N ASN A 69 -12.45 5.43 -10.13
CA ASN A 69 -12.54 6.57 -9.22
C ASN A 69 -11.26 6.76 -8.37
N THR A 70 -10.15 6.14 -8.77
CA THR A 70 -8.88 6.22 -8.04
C THR A 70 -7.76 6.73 -8.93
N GLU A 71 -6.88 7.51 -8.32
CA GLU A 71 -5.60 7.90 -8.89
C GLU A 71 -4.47 7.42 -7.97
N LEU A 72 -3.29 7.28 -8.56
CA LEU A 72 -2.07 6.99 -7.84
C LEU A 72 -1.14 8.18 -7.94
N ASP A 73 -0.47 8.45 -6.84
CA ASP A 73 0.60 9.43 -6.77
C ASP A 73 1.91 8.66 -6.48
N TYR A 74 2.86 9.23 -5.75
CA TYR A 74 4.10 8.56 -5.41
C TYR A 74 3.91 7.20 -4.72
N PHE A 75 4.72 6.23 -5.13
CA PHE A 75 4.87 4.94 -4.48
C PHE A 75 6.28 4.38 -4.67
N ILE A 76 6.69 3.49 -3.78
CA ILE A 76 7.93 2.74 -3.88
C ILE A 76 7.70 1.32 -3.37
N ILE A 77 8.27 0.34 -4.07
CA ILE A 77 8.41 -1.02 -3.57
C ILE A 77 9.81 -1.15 -3.01
N LEU A 78 9.90 -1.72 -1.81
CA LEU A 78 11.14 -2.06 -1.13
C LEU A 78 11.20 -3.56 -0.94
N PRO A 79 12.35 -4.14 -0.53
CA PRO A 79 12.51 -5.59 -0.51
C PRO A 79 11.38 -6.32 0.23
N ASN A 80 10.86 -5.77 1.34
CA ASN A 80 9.85 -6.42 2.16
C ASN A 80 8.52 -5.63 2.33
N HIS A 81 8.34 -4.49 1.68
CA HIS A 81 7.12 -3.70 1.84
C HIS A 81 6.89 -2.74 0.66
N LEU A 82 5.71 -2.14 0.60
CA LEU A 82 5.37 -1.07 -0.32
C LEU A 82 4.92 0.15 0.49
N HIS A 83 5.35 1.33 0.08
CA HIS A 83 4.73 2.60 0.45
C HIS A 83 4.05 3.22 -0.77
N GLY A 84 2.88 3.82 -0.61
CA GLY A 84 2.21 4.47 -1.73
C GLY A 84 1.08 5.38 -1.32
N ILE A 85 0.72 6.30 -2.22
CA ILE A 85 -0.41 7.20 -2.07
C ILE A 85 -1.51 6.77 -3.04
N VAL A 86 -2.72 6.57 -2.51
CA VAL A 86 -3.94 6.32 -3.27
C VAL A 86 -4.88 7.50 -3.07
N ILE A 87 -5.32 8.09 -4.16
CA ILE A 87 -6.30 9.17 -4.18
C ILE A 87 -7.64 8.54 -4.56
N ILE A 88 -8.66 8.70 -3.72
CA ILE A 88 -10.04 8.35 -4.07
C ILE A 88 -10.74 9.65 -4.46
N ASN A 89 -11.30 9.70 -5.66
CA ASN A 89 -11.98 10.87 -6.18
C ASN A 89 -13.49 10.80 -5.94
N PRO A 90 -14.18 11.95 -5.83
CA PRO A 90 -15.63 12.00 -5.88
C PRO A 90 -16.10 11.45 -7.23
N LEU A 91 -17.29 10.86 -7.24
CA LEU A 91 -17.96 10.59 -8.50
C LEU A 91 -18.38 11.93 -9.10
N GLU A 92 -17.82 12.32 -10.25
CA GLU A 92 -18.43 13.38 -11.04
C GLU A 92 -19.85 12.95 -11.45
N ASN A 93 -20.79 13.90 -11.46
CA ASN A 93 -22.21 13.76 -11.80
C ASN A 93 -22.41 13.41 -13.29
N LYS A 94 -21.78 12.34 -13.79
CA LYS A 94 -21.92 11.86 -15.16
C LYS A 94 -22.93 10.72 -15.18
N ASN A 95 -24.24 11.02 -15.28
CA ASN A 95 -25.33 10.08 -15.59
C ASN A 95 -24.96 8.60 -15.39
N VAL A 96 -24.75 8.24 -14.13
CA VAL A 96 -23.92 7.10 -13.78
C VAL A 96 -24.77 5.83 -13.85
N GLU A 97 -24.54 4.98 -14.84
CA GLU A 97 -25.15 3.65 -14.89
C GLU A 97 -24.73 2.82 -13.66
N ALA A 98 -25.60 1.90 -13.22
CA ALA A 98 -25.40 1.01 -12.06
C ALA A 98 -23.99 0.34 -11.93
N PRO A 99 -23.26 0.02 -13.02
CA PRO A 99 -21.90 -0.52 -12.92
C PRO A 99 -20.87 0.40 -12.24
N TYR A 100 -21.03 1.73 -12.30
CA TYR A 100 -20.06 2.69 -11.75
C TYR A 100 -20.37 3.08 -10.28
N MET A 101 -21.61 2.93 -9.83
CA MET A 101 -21.88 2.92 -8.38
C MET A 101 -21.22 1.72 -7.68
N ALA A 102 -21.07 0.59 -8.39
CA ALA A 102 -20.38 -0.59 -7.88
C ALA A 102 -18.84 -0.47 -7.83
N SER A 103 -18.26 0.59 -8.41
CA SER A 103 -16.81 0.88 -8.34
C SER A 103 -16.42 1.71 -7.12
N LEU A 104 -17.38 2.30 -6.39
CA LEU A 104 -17.09 2.89 -5.07
C LEU A 104 -16.67 1.79 -4.10
N ARG A 105 -15.37 1.73 -3.85
CA ARG A 105 -14.79 0.72 -2.96
C ARG A 105 -13.96 1.41 -1.89
N PRO A 106 -14.13 1.03 -0.62
CA PRO A 106 -13.30 1.58 0.44
C PRO A 106 -11.84 1.20 0.20
N LEU A 107 -10.91 2.03 0.68
CA LEU A 107 -9.46 1.81 0.56
C LEU A 107 -9.07 0.36 0.91
N GLY A 108 -9.68 -0.21 1.96
CA GLY A 108 -9.43 -1.58 2.39
C GLY A 108 -9.73 -2.64 1.33
N TYR A 109 -10.78 -2.44 0.53
CA TYR A 109 -11.15 -3.34 -0.56
C TYR A 109 -10.16 -3.23 -1.73
N ILE A 110 -9.80 -2.00 -2.11
CA ILE A 110 -8.82 -1.72 -3.16
C ILE A 110 -7.49 -2.40 -2.85
N ILE A 111 -6.95 -2.15 -1.64
CA ILE A 111 -5.70 -2.77 -1.19
C ILE A 111 -5.83 -4.29 -1.06
N GLY A 112 -6.99 -4.80 -0.65
CA GLY A 112 -7.26 -6.23 -0.63
C GLY A 112 -7.14 -6.89 -2.01
N LYS A 113 -7.67 -6.23 -3.06
CA LYS A 113 -7.58 -6.72 -4.45
C LYS A 113 -6.15 -6.65 -4.99
N TYR A 114 -5.44 -5.56 -4.71
CA TYR A 114 -4.01 -5.45 -5.00
C TYR A 114 -3.21 -6.63 -4.41
N LYS A 115 -3.36 -6.87 -3.09
CA LYS A 115 -2.66 -7.97 -2.39
C LYS A 115 -3.01 -9.33 -2.98
N ALA A 116 -4.28 -9.54 -3.33
CA ALA A 116 -4.77 -10.79 -3.92
C ALA A 116 -4.22 -11.02 -5.33
N ALA A 117 -4.06 -9.97 -6.15
CA ALA A 117 -3.49 -10.06 -7.49
C ALA A 117 -2.03 -10.54 -7.45
N ALA A 118 -1.19 -9.86 -6.66
CA ALA A 118 0.21 -10.26 -6.46
C ALA A 118 0.34 -11.68 -5.89
N LYS A 119 -0.49 -12.04 -4.89
CA LYS A 119 -0.49 -13.39 -4.31
C LYS A 119 -0.92 -14.46 -5.31
N ARG A 120 -1.90 -14.18 -6.16
CA ARG A 120 -2.36 -15.10 -7.21
C ARG A 120 -1.23 -15.37 -8.21
N TRP A 121 -0.54 -14.33 -8.65
CA TRP A 121 0.62 -14.50 -9.54
C TRP A 121 1.72 -15.31 -8.84
N ALA A 122 2.07 -15.00 -7.59
CA ALA A 122 3.08 -15.74 -6.84
C ALA A 122 2.76 -17.24 -6.73
N ASN A 123 1.50 -17.59 -6.43
CA ASN A 123 1.05 -18.98 -6.35
C ASN A 123 1.17 -19.71 -7.70
N LYS A 124 0.90 -19.03 -8.82
CA LYS A 124 1.03 -19.61 -10.17
C LYS A 124 2.50 -19.79 -10.61
N ASN A 125 3.43 -19.08 -9.98
CA ASN A 125 4.85 -19.04 -10.38
C ASN A 125 5.76 -19.68 -9.32
N ASN A 126 5.30 -20.71 -8.62
CA ASN A 126 6.08 -21.46 -7.62
C ASN A 126 6.65 -20.61 -6.46
N ARG A 127 6.04 -19.45 -6.19
CA ARG A 127 6.38 -18.55 -5.08
C ARG A 127 5.30 -18.57 -3.99
N SER A 128 4.72 -19.75 -3.72
CA SER A 128 3.59 -19.90 -2.78
C SER A 128 3.94 -19.55 -1.33
N PHE A 129 5.23 -19.55 -0.98
CA PHE A 129 5.74 -19.09 0.33
C PHE A 129 5.57 -17.58 0.55
N PHE A 130 5.40 -16.78 -0.52
CA PHE A 130 5.11 -15.37 -0.43
C PHE A 130 3.81 -15.12 0.35
N ALA A 131 3.85 -14.23 1.33
CA ALA A 131 2.65 -13.79 2.03
C ALA A 131 2.77 -12.31 2.39
N TRP A 132 1.63 -11.63 2.40
CA TRP A 132 1.50 -10.32 3.00
C TRP A 132 1.20 -10.44 4.50
N GLN A 133 1.50 -9.41 5.30
CA GLN A 133 0.83 -9.23 6.58
C GLN A 133 -0.69 -9.17 6.35
N SER A 134 -1.51 -9.55 7.33
CA SER A 134 -2.97 -9.54 7.17
C SER A 134 -3.49 -8.12 6.95
N ARG A 135 -3.03 -7.17 7.76
CA ARG A 135 -3.39 -5.75 7.72
C ARG A 135 -2.38 -4.94 6.91
N PHE A 136 -2.69 -3.67 6.72
CA PHE A 136 -1.78 -2.65 6.21
C PHE A 136 -1.97 -1.39 7.05
N TYR A 137 -0.97 -0.52 7.06
CA TYR A 137 -1.07 0.79 7.68
C TYR A 137 -1.67 1.76 6.67
N ASP A 138 -2.54 2.65 7.13
CA ASP A 138 -3.07 3.75 6.34
C ASP A 138 -3.04 5.06 7.14
N ARG A 139 -2.96 6.18 6.42
CA ARG A 139 -3.02 7.52 6.97
C ARG A 139 -3.72 8.47 6.00
N ILE A 140 -4.67 9.22 6.55
CA ILE A 140 -5.36 10.32 5.86
C ILE A 140 -4.38 11.49 5.76
N ILE A 141 -4.06 11.92 4.54
CA ILE A 141 -3.16 13.06 4.27
C ILE A 141 -3.96 14.35 4.37
N ARG A 142 -3.65 15.22 5.31
CA ARG A 142 -4.56 16.31 5.73
C ARG A 142 -4.40 17.59 4.93
N ASN A 143 -3.27 17.78 4.26
CA ASN A 143 -2.97 18.99 3.49
C ASN A 143 -1.77 18.78 2.56
N GLU A 144 -1.53 19.75 1.68
CA GLU A 144 -0.43 19.77 0.71
C GLU A 144 0.96 19.67 1.33
N LYS A 145 1.19 20.28 2.51
CA LYS A 145 2.48 20.19 3.21
C LYS A 145 2.76 18.75 3.65
N GLU A 146 1.76 18.07 4.18
CA GLU A 146 1.86 16.66 4.53
C GLU A 146 2.04 15.78 3.29
N LEU A 147 1.31 16.06 2.21
CA LEU A 147 1.48 15.37 0.94
C LEU A 147 2.92 15.48 0.42
N PHE A 148 3.46 16.70 0.39
CA PHE A 148 4.85 16.97 -0.01
C PHE A 148 5.86 16.18 0.83
N ASN A 149 5.69 16.17 2.15
CA ASN A 149 6.57 15.42 3.05
C ASN A 149 6.49 13.90 2.82
N ILE A 150 5.30 13.37 2.55
CA ILE A 150 5.12 11.93 2.25
C ILE A 150 5.76 11.58 0.90
N ARG A 151 5.62 12.41 -0.13
CA ARG A 151 6.29 12.20 -1.44
C ARG A 151 7.80 12.15 -1.25
N LYS A 152 8.37 13.13 -0.54
CA LYS A 152 9.80 13.16 -0.21
C LYS A 152 10.23 11.92 0.60
N TYR A 153 9.42 11.50 1.57
CA TYR A 153 9.69 10.29 2.34
C TYR A 153 9.74 9.03 1.46
N ILE A 154 8.83 8.90 0.48
CA ILE A 154 8.79 7.79 -0.46
C ILE A 154 10.02 7.80 -1.37
N GLU A 155 10.38 8.96 -1.94
CA GLU A 155 11.56 9.11 -2.80
C GLU A 155 12.86 8.75 -2.08
N GLN A 156 13.00 9.15 -0.81
CA GLN A 156 14.21 8.92 -0.02
C GLN A 156 14.30 7.51 0.59
N ASN A 157 13.29 6.67 0.41
CA ASN A 157 13.19 5.41 1.13
C ASN A 157 14.27 4.39 0.78
N PRO A 158 14.70 4.23 -0.49
CA PRO A 158 15.84 3.37 -0.84
C PRO A 158 17.12 3.74 -0.08
N LEU A 159 17.48 5.03 -0.01
CA LEU A 159 18.62 5.50 0.79
C LEU A 159 18.43 5.15 2.27
N LYS A 160 17.25 5.44 2.85
CA LYS A 160 16.96 5.10 4.25
C LYS A 160 17.11 3.61 4.52
N TRP A 161 16.63 2.77 3.60
CA TRP A 161 16.76 1.32 3.69
C TRP A 161 18.23 0.87 3.77
N GLU A 162 19.11 1.41 2.93
CA GLU A 162 20.55 1.07 2.97
C GLU A 162 21.23 1.56 4.26
N LEU A 163 20.88 2.75 4.75
CA LEU A 163 21.40 3.27 6.01
C LEU A 163 20.96 2.41 7.21
N GLU A 164 19.70 1.99 7.24
CA GLU A 164 19.17 1.07 8.26
C GLU A 164 19.89 -0.29 8.21
N LYS A 165 20.09 -0.86 7.01
CA LYS A 165 20.77 -2.16 6.83
C LYS A 165 22.24 -2.14 7.17
N SER A 166 22.93 -1.03 6.90
CA SER A 166 24.34 -0.85 7.26
C SER A 166 24.55 -0.51 8.74
N GLY A 167 23.47 -0.32 9.52
CA GLY A 167 23.54 0.06 10.93
C GLY A 167 23.99 1.51 11.16
N THR A 168 24.05 2.32 10.10
CA THR A 168 24.43 3.74 10.15
C THR A 168 23.21 4.67 10.33
N GLY A 169 22.00 4.13 10.16
CA GLY A 169 20.72 4.86 10.21
C GLY A 169 20.09 5.00 11.59
N ASN A 170 20.83 5.36 12.63
CA ASN A 170 20.21 5.83 13.87
C ASN A 170 20.00 7.34 13.80
N ILE A 171 18.93 7.78 13.13
CA ILE A 171 18.51 9.18 13.07
C ILE A 171 17.00 9.24 13.33
N TYR A 172 16.67 9.28 14.62
CA TYR A 172 15.36 9.70 15.13
C TYR A 172 15.13 11.22 14.92
N ASP A 173 15.34 11.74 13.72
CA ASP A 173 15.10 13.16 13.41
C ASP A 173 14.49 13.33 12.01
N LEU A 174 13.21 12.99 11.86
CA LEU A 174 12.27 13.59 10.89
C LEU A 174 10.84 13.57 11.44
#